data_AF-A0A1M3IL66-F1
#
_entry.id   AF-A0A1M3IL66-F1
#
_cell.length_a   1.000
_cell.length_b   1.000
_cell.length_c   1.000
_cell.angle_alpha   90.00
_cell.angle_beta   90.00
_cell.angle_gamma   90.00
#
_symmetry.space_group_name_H-M   'P 1'
#
loop_
_entity.id
_entity.type
_entity.pdbx_description
1 polymer ?
#
loop_
_entity_poly.entity_id
_entity_poly.type
_entity_poly.pdbx_seq_one_letter_code
_entity_poly.pdbx_strand_id
1 'polypeptide(L)'
;MFSFLKKYSLILSFTSIIFFYFSQNLEASDQKITHGSLNGDKVLLKEIASTIFSRQQDISYISDKICTHGPEIYKYWKKNKWQTLDTSQRTKIKQDLTSKFNIDEDQVRRLLQRDHYYLLNTEIISNYLIYGKQAIENGSIILDISKGNGKYGIVVTMEFPGIKVGEKITRAEPKYTRHPTHTLKITFDVDMIVKNMLANNTKNWDEKKDGKISTLCPADE
;
A
#
# COMPACT_ATOMS: atom_id res chain seq x y z
N MET A 1 -63.71 23.05 -37.82
CA MET A 1 -63.02 22.04 -38.66
C MET A 1 -61.54 22.05 -38.30
N PHE A 2 -61.11 21.00 -37.59
CA PHE A 2 -59.75 20.45 -37.45
C PHE A 2 -58.53 21.37 -37.64
N SER A 3 -57.96 21.89 -36.54
CA SER A 3 -56.56 22.33 -36.57
C SER A 3 -55.80 22.19 -35.23
N PHE A 4 -56.49 22.14 -34.09
CA PHE A 4 -55.78 22.07 -32.80
C PHE A 4 -55.39 20.67 -32.31
N LEU A 5 -55.98 19.59 -32.84
CA LEU A 5 -55.70 18.22 -32.38
C LEU A 5 -54.49 17.55 -33.04
N LYS A 6 -53.93 18.11 -34.14
CA LYS A 6 -52.75 17.53 -34.81
C LYS A 6 -51.42 17.87 -34.14
N LYS A 7 -51.33 18.96 -33.36
CA LYS A 7 -50.06 19.44 -32.81
C LYS A 7 -49.58 18.66 -31.57
N TYR A 8 -50.50 18.06 -30.81
CA TYR A 8 -50.16 17.29 -29.60
C TYR A 8 -49.89 15.80 -29.87
N SER A 9 -50.38 15.25 -30.98
CA SER A 9 -50.15 13.84 -31.36
C SER A 9 -48.69 13.58 -31.80
N LEU A 10 -48.03 14.58 -32.41
CA LEU A 10 -46.64 14.45 -32.84
C LEU A 10 -45.63 14.56 -31.68
N ILE A 11 -45.97 15.32 -30.64
CA ILE A 11 -45.05 15.54 -29.49
C ILE A 11 -45.06 14.32 -28.55
N LEU A 12 -46.20 13.63 -28.41
CA LEU A 12 -46.32 12.40 -27.61
C LEU A 12 -45.63 11.19 -28.27
N SER A 13 -45.54 11.15 -29.60
CA SER A 13 -44.86 10.06 -30.31
C SER A 13 -43.33 10.18 -30.26
N PHE A 14 -42.78 11.40 -30.18
CA PHE A 14 -41.33 11.62 -30.05
C PHE A 14 -40.78 11.36 -28.64
N THR A 15 -41.52 11.69 -27.57
CA THR A 15 -41.06 11.40 -26.20
C THR A 15 -41.07 9.90 -25.89
N SER A 16 -41.99 9.16 -26.50
CA SER A 16 -42.09 7.69 -26.36
C SER A 16 -40.90 6.96 -26.98
N ILE A 17 -40.38 7.44 -28.12
CA ILE A 17 -39.23 6.83 -28.81
C ILE A 17 -37.92 7.14 -28.06
N ILE A 18 -37.81 8.33 -27.46
CA ILE A 18 -36.65 8.67 -26.62
C ILE A 18 -36.64 7.83 -25.34
N PHE A 19 -37.80 7.59 -24.71
CA PHE A 19 -37.88 6.69 -23.54
C PHE A 19 -37.57 5.23 -23.91
N PHE A 20 -37.98 4.75 -25.08
CA PHE A 20 -37.67 3.38 -25.54
C PHE A 20 -36.20 3.18 -25.92
N TYR A 21 -35.53 4.19 -26.48
CA TYR A 21 -34.09 4.12 -26.78
C TYR A 21 -33.20 4.26 -25.54
N PHE A 22 -33.64 5.01 -24.52
CA PHE A 22 -32.90 5.10 -23.25
C PHE A 22 -33.10 3.89 -22.34
N SER A 23 -34.20 3.15 -22.47
CA SER A 23 -34.44 1.94 -21.67
C SER A 23 -33.74 0.68 -22.21
N GLN A 24 -33.25 0.70 -23.47
CA GLN A 24 -32.46 -0.41 -24.02
C GLN A 24 -30.95 -0.36 -23.67
N ASN A 25 -30.47 0.69 -23.00
CA ASN A 25 -29.06 0.80 -22.58
C ASN A 25 -28.87 0.89 -21.06
N LEU A 26 -29.89 0.52 -20.29
CA LEU A 26 -29.77 0.26 -18.85
C LEU A 26 -29.66 -1.23 -18.57
N GLU A 27 -28.90 -1.96 -19.40
CA GLU A 27 -28.14 -3.08 -18.86
C GLU A 27 -27.07 -2.46 -17.97
N ALA A 28 -27.41 -2.28 -16.69
CA ALA A 28 -26.39 -2.28 -15.65
C ALA A 28 -25.60 -3.57 -15.88
N SER A 29 -24.42 -3.43 -16.47
CA SER A 29 -23.48 -4.54 -16.60
C SER A 29 -23.24 -5.04 -15.19
N ASP A 30 -23.88 -6.17 -14.84
CA ASP A 30 -23.65 -6.96 -13.64
C ASP A 30 -22.26 -7.63 -13.71
N GLN A 31 -21.24 -6.86 -14.10
CA GLN A 31 -19.86 -7.29 -14.04
C GLN A 31 -19.51 -7.44 -12.58
N LYS A 32 -19.50 -8.70 -12.14
CA LYS A 32 -19.04 -9.08 -10.82
C LYS A 32 -17.62 -8.57 -10.61
N ILE A 33 -17.40 -7.84 -9.51
CA ILE A 33 -16.09 -7.42 -9.08
C ILE A 33 -15.25 -8.67 -8.79
N THR A 34 -14.09 -8.77 -9.44
CA THR A 34 -13.12 -9.83 -9.25
C THR A 34 -11.78 -9.25 -8.81
N HIS A 35 -10.89 -10.09 -8.30
CA HIS A 35 -9.51 -9.67 -8.05
C HIS A 35 -8.84 -9.11 -9.32
N GLY A 36 -9.08 -9.75 -10.48
CA GLY A 36 -8.54 -9.29 -11.76
C GLY A 36 -9.02 -7.89 -12.13
N SER A 37 -10.32 -7.61 -11.96
CA SER A 37 -10.87 -6.27 -12.24
C SER A 37 -10.34 -5.22 -11.26
N LEU A 38 -10.22 -5.53 -9.97
CA LEU A 38 -9.66 -4.61 -8.97
C LEU A 38 -8.18 -4.32 -9.20
N ASN A 39 -7.38 -5.35 -9.53
CA ASN A 39 -5.97 -5.15 -9.85
C ASN A 39 -5.78 -4.32 -11.15
N GLY A 40 -6.71 -4.42 -12.10
CA GLY A 40 -6.74 -3.59 -13.31
C GLY A 40 -7.16 -2.13 -13.08
N ASP A 41 -7.90 -1.85 -12.01
CA ASP A 41 -8.42 -0.52 -11.69
C ASP A 41 -7.39 0.33 -10.93
N LYS A 42 -6.37 0.82 -11.66
CA LYS A 42 -5.28 1.61 -11.08
C LYS A 42 -5.75 2.93 -10.45
N VAL A 43 -6.86 3.49 -10.94
CA VAL A 43 -7.44 4.73 -10.39
C VAL A 43 -7.96 4.49 -8.98
N LEU A 44 -8.79 3.45 -8.80
CA LEU A 44 -9.30 3.06 -7.49
C LEU A 44 -8.16 2.72 -6.51
N LEU A 45 -7.14 1.98 -6.95
CA LEU A 45 -6.02 1.63 -6.08
C LEU A 45 -5.25 2.89 -5.62
N LYS A 46 -5.06 3.88 -6.50
CA LYS A 46 -4.42 5.16 -6.16
C LYS A 46 -5.26 5.98 -5.21
N GLU A 47 -6.57 5.98 -5.37
CA GLU A 47 -7.51 6.64 -4.47
C GLU A 47 -7.41 6.04 -3.07
N ILE A 48 -7.53 4.71 -2.94
CA ILE A 48 -7.40 4.01 -1.65
C ILE A 48 -6.04 4.31 -1.00
N ALA A 49 -4.94 4.18 -1.74
CA ALA A 49 -3.60 4.44 -1.24
C ALA A 49 -3.42 5.90 -0.79
N SER A 50 -3.87 6.87 -1.59
CA SER A 50 -3.80 8.31 -1.28
C SER A 50 -4.60 8.66 -0.04
N THR A 51 -5.83 8.15 0.05
CA THR A 51 -6.71 8.37 1.20
C THR A 51 -6.07 7.83 2.46
N ILE A 52 -5.61 6.56 2.47
CA ILE A 52 -4.92 5.99 3.64
C ILE A 52 -3.65 6.80 4.00
N PHE A 53 -2.84 7.20 3.01
CA PHE A 53 -1.58 7.92 3.25
C PHE A 53 -1.78 9.34 3.80
N SER A 54 -2.92 9.95 3.52
CA SER A 54 -3.23 11.32 3.95
C SER A 54 -3.94 11.41 5.31
N ARG A 55 -4.38 10.30 5.90
CA ARG A 55 -5.13 10.29 7.15
C ARG A 55 -4.30 10.81 8.31
N GLN A 56 -4.83 11.82 9.01
CA GLN A 56 -4.15 12.44 10.13
C GLN A 56 -3.86 11.45 11.27
N GLN A 57 -4.80 10.54 11.58
CA GLN A 57 -4.57 9.53 12.63
C GLN A 57 -3.47 8.52 12.28
N ASP A 58 -3.17 8.34 11.00
CA ASP A 58 -2.16 7.38 10.55
C ASP A 58 -0.76 8.02 10.49
N ILE A 59 -0.60 9.34 10.61
CA ILE A 59 0.70 10.04 10.52
C ILE A 59 1.73 9.47 11.52
N SER A 60 1.35 9.33 12.79
CA SER A 60 2.26 8.75 13.80
C SER A 60 2.59 7.29 13.46
N TYR A 61 1.59 6.55 12.98
CA TYR A 61 1.75 5.15 12.60
C TYR A 61 2.66 4.99 11.36
N ILE A 62 2.56 5.89 10.39
CA ILE A 62 3.42 5.92 9.20
C ILE A 62 4.88 6.12 9.61
N SER A 63 5.14 7.05 10.54
CA SER A 63 6.48 7.25 11.09
C SER A 63 7.07 5.94 11.66
N ASP A 64 6.24 5.12 12.30
CA ASP A 64 6.63 3.80 12.83
C ASP A 64 6.78 2.71 11.75
N LYS A 65 6.22 2.92 10.55
CA LYS A 65 6.28 1.98 9.40
C LYS A 65 7.33 2.32 8.37
N ILE A 66 7.92 3.50 8.44
CA ILE A 66 9.12 3.82 7.70
C ILE A 66 10.20 2.82 8.14
N CYS A 67 10.98 2.27 7.20
CA CYS A 67 12.22 1.55 7.53
C CYS A 67 13.24 2.53 8.14
N THR A 68 13.00 2.93 9.39
CA THR A 68 13.77 3.90 10.16
C THR A 68 14.94 3.28 10.88
N HIS A 69 15.15 1.96 10.75
CA HIS A 69 16.11 1.27 11.60
C HIS A 69 17.50 1.86 11.35
N GLY A 70 17.90 2.80 12.19
CA GLY A 70 19.07 3.62 11.95
C GLY A 70 20.35 2.79 11.95
N PRO A 71 21.50 3.42 11.68
CA PRO A 71 22.80 2.75 11.71
C PRO A 71 23.10 2.00 13.03
N GLU A 72 22.43 2.37 14.12
CA GLU A 72 22.58 1.75 15.44
C GLU A 72 21.86 0.40 15.58
N ILE A 73 20.59 0.32 15.16
CA ILE A 73 19.81 -0.93 15.12
C ILE A 73 20.48 -1.91 14.14
N TYR A 74 21.08 -1.39 13.07
CA TYR A 74 21.83 -2.18 12.10
C TYR A 74 22.95 -2.98 12.76
N LYS A 75 23.65 -2.43 13.76
CA LYS A 75 24.71 -3.16 14.47
C LYS A 75 24.17 -4.37 15.23
N TYR A 76 22.97 -4.26 15.82
CA TYR A 76 22.30 -5.39 16.47
C TYR A 76 21.91 -6.45 15.45
N TRP A 77 21.28 -6.05 14.34
CA TRP A 77 20.95 -6.98 13.26
C TRP A 77 22.19 -7.68 12.71
N LYS A 78 23.23 -6.92 12.37
CA LYS A 78 24.48 -7.40 11.78
C LYS A 78 25.14 -8.51 12.60
N LYS A 79 25.19 -8.33 13.93
CA LYS A 79 25.90 -9.23 14.85
C LYS A 79 25.09 -10.43 15.33
N ASN A 80 23.76 -10.42 15.15
CA ASN A 80 22.88 -11.37 15.83
C ASN A 80 21.85 -11.97 14.86
N LYS A 81 21.75 -13.30 14.76
CA LYS A 81 20.71 -14.00 14.00
C LYS A 81 19.81 -14.76 14.98
N TRP A 82 18.49 -14.55 14.92
CA TRP A 82 17.57 -15.07 15.96
C TRP A 82 17.74 -16.56 16.24
N GLN A 83 17.95 -17.35 15.18
CA GLN A 83 18.12 -18.80 15.24
C GLN A 83 19.41 -19.24 15.94
N THR A 84 20.42 -18.38 16.02
CA THR A 84 21.72 -18.70 16.63
C THR A 84 21.85 -18.18 18.06
N LEU A 85 20.86 -17.42 18.54
CA LEU A 85 20.88 -16.87 19.89
C LEU A 85 20.24 -17.82 20.90
N ASP A 86 20.89 -18.00 22.04
CA ASP A 86 20.30 -18.66 23.21
C ASP A 86 19.30 -17.75 23.95
N THR A 87 18.59 -18.30 24.94
CA THR A 87 17.57 -17.59 25.72
C THR A 87 18.13 -16.38 26.49
N SER A 88 19.35 -16.48 27.01
CA SER A 88 19.99 -15.39 27.77
C SER A 88 20.35 -14.23 26.83
N GLN A 89 20.95 -14.54 25.69
CA GLN A 89 21.29 -13.57 24.64
C GLN A 89 20.04 -12.88 24.09
N ARG A 90 18.97 -13.63 23.80
CA ARG A 90 17.68 -13.07 23.36
C ARG A 90 17.12 -12.10 24.38
N THR A 91 17.15 -12.45 25.67
CA THR A 91 16.66 -11.61 26.75
C THR A 91 17.44 -10.29 26.84
N LYS A 92 18.77 -10.36 26.77
CA LYS A 92 19.64 -9.18 26.81
C LYS A 92 19.42 -8.25 25.61
N ILE A 93 19.41 -8.81 24.39
CA ILE A 93 19.20 -8.01 23.17
C ILE A 93 17.80 -7.40 23.15
N LYS A 94 16.78 -8.14 23.61
CA LYS A 94 15.43 -7.63 23.77
C LYS A 94 15.42 -6.42 24.71
N GLN A 95 15.95 -6.56 25.93
CA GLN A 95 16.00 -5.46 26.90
C GLN A 95 16.73 -4.23 26.35
N ASP A 96 17.86 -4.43 25.68
CA ASP A 96 18.62 -3.35 25.03
C ASP A 96 17.81 -2.64 23.93
N LEU A 97 17.16 -3.38 23.03
CA LEU A 97 16.42 -2.80 21.92
C LEU A 97 15.11 -2.14 22.36
N THR A 98 14.42 -2.73 23.35
CA THR A 98 13.22 -2.12 23.96
C THR A 98 13.57 -0.84 24.69
N SER A 99 14.64 -0.81 25.50
CA SER A 99 15.01 0.39 26.27
C SER A 99 15.54 1.53 25.41
N LYS A 100 16.33 1.25 24.36
CA LYS A 100 16.97 2.28 23.52
C LYS A 100 16.12 2.75 22.35
N PHE A 101 15.31 1.87 21.77
CA PHE A 101 14.61 2.13 20.52
C PHE A 101 13.10 1.91 20.61
N ASN A 102 12.57 1.58 21.79
CA ASN A 102 11.15 1.28 22.01
C ASN A 102 10.60 0.18 21.08
N ILE A 103 11.44 -0.84 20.80
CA ILE A 103 11.09 -1.97 19.93
C ILE A 103 10.56 -3.13 20.79
N ASP A 104 9.37 -3.64 20.46
CA ASP A 104 8.75 -4.77 21.14
C ASP A 104 9.42 -6.13 20.81
N GLU A 105 9.08 -7.17 21.57
CA GLU A 105 9.69 -8.51 21.40
C GLU A 105 9.46 -9.11 20.01
N ASP A 106 8.25 -8.96 19.47
CA ASP A 106 7.88 -9.48 18.17
C ASP A 106 8.64 -8.75 17.05
N GLN A 107 8.85 -7.44 17.19
CA GLN A 107 9.66 -6.62 16.32
C GLN A 107 11.14 -7.00 16.41
N VAL A 108 11.68 -7.25 17.61
CA VAL A 108 13.06 -7.75 17.79
C VAL A 108 13.24 -9.09 17.09
N ARG A 109 12.31 -10.03 17.28
CA ARG A 109 12.35 -11.34 16.62
C ARG A 109 12.34 -11.16 15.10
N ARG A 110 11.39 -10.39 14.55
CA ARG A 110 11.29 -10.13 13.11
C ARG A 110 12.55 -9.45 12.56
N LEU A 111 13.11 -8.48 13.28
CA LEU A 111 14.35 -7.82 12.92
C LEU A 111 15.47 -8.85 12.74
N LEU A 112 15.73 -9.67 13.76
CA LEU A 112 16.87 -10.58 13.79
C LEU A 112 16.69 -11.86 12.95
N GLN A 113 15.47 -12.16 12.49
CA GLN A 113 15.20 -13.25 11.56
C GLN A 113 15.46 -12.88 10.09
N ARG A 114 15.44 -11.59 9.74
CA ARG A 114 15.60 -11.14 8.35
C ARG A 114 17.03 -11.34 7.86
N ASP A 115 17.17 -11.90 6.67
CA ASP A 115 18.45 -11.97 5.95
C ASP A 115 18.83 -10.66 5.26
N HIS A 116 17.88 -9.72 5.18
CA HIS A 116 18.06 -8.38 4.61
C HIS A 116 17.77 -7.29 5.63
N TYR A 117 18.49 -6.17 5.50
CA TYR A 117 18.26 -4.95 6.25
C TYR A 117 18.14 -3.78 5.28
N TYR A 118 17.13 -2.95 5.48
CA TYR A 118 16.89 -1.78 4.64
C TYR A 118 17.16 -0.51 5.44
N LEU A 119 17.95 0.39 4.86
CA LEU A 119 18.23 1.72 5.38
C LEU A 119 17.61 2.73 4.42
N LEU A 120 16.57 3.45 4.86
CA LEU A 120 16.04 4.56 4.09
C LEU A 120 16.95 5.80 4.29
N ASN A 121 17.16 6.57 3.23
CA ASN A 121 17.92 7.82 3.28
C ASN A 121 17.21 8.82 4.22
N THR A 122 17.99 9.49 5.08
CA THR A 122 17.48 10.47 6.06
C THR A 122 16.69 11.60 5.42
N GLU A 123 17.06 12.04 4.22
CA GLU A 123 16.31 13.06 3.48
C GLU A 123 14.90 12.56 3.11
N ILE A 124 14.78 11.31 2.66
CA ILE A 124 13.49 10.68 2.36
C ILE A 124 12.68 10.52 3.64
N ILE A 125 13.30 10.16 4.76
CA ILE A 125 12.64 10.09 6.07
C ILE A 125 12.08 11.47 6.47
N SER A 126 12.90 12.52 6.41
CA SER A 126 12.50 13.88 6.78
C SER A 126 11.40 14.45 5.88
N ASN A 127 11.32 14.00 4.62
CA ASN A 127 10.37 14.48 3.62
C ASN A 127 9.41 13.38 3.15
N TYR A 128 9.11 12.39 4.00
CA TYR A 128 8.40 11.18 3.57
C TYR A 128 7.01 11.48 2.99
N LEU A 129 6.35 12.54 3.42
CA LEU A 129 5.06 12.97 2.87
C LEU A 129 5.17 13.40 1.41
N ILE A 130 6.24 14.10 1.04
CA ILE A 130 6.47 14.58 -0.33
C ILE A 130 6.78 13.40 -1.23
N TYR A 131 7.82 12.63 -0.87
CA TYR A 131 8.26 11.46 -1.62
C TYR A 131 7.18 10.37 -1.70
N GLY A 132 6.42 10.19 -0.61
CA GLY A 132 5.34 9.21 -0.55
C GLY A 132 4.15 9.57 -1.42
N LYS A 133 3.69 10.84 -1.39
CA LYS A 133 2.64 11.32 -2.30
C LYS A 133 3.08 11.20 -3.76
N GLN A 134 4.30 11.64 -4.07
CA GLN A 134 4.84 11.53 -5.42
C GLN A 134 4.88 10.08 -5.91
N ALA A 135 5.25 9.13 -5.05
CA ALA A 135 5.24 7.70 -5.37
C ALA A 135 3.83 7.16 -5.62
N ILE A 136 2.84 7.56 -4.83
CA ILE A 136 1.44 7.12 -5.03
C ILE A 136 0.87 7.69 -6.33
N GLU A 137 1.16 8.96 -6.63
CA GLU A 137 0.66 9.65 -7.82
C GLU A 137 1.29 9.12 -9.10
N ASN A 138 2.61 8.92 -9.11
CA ASN A 138 3.38 8.66 -10.33
C ASN A 138 3.96 7.24 -10.44
N GLY A 139 3.95 6.48 -9.35
CA GLY A 139 4.52 5.14 -9.30
C GLY A 139 3.65 4.06 -9.95
N SER A 140 4.26 2.90 -10.13
CA SER A 140 3.57 1.66 -10.46
C SER A 140 2.83 1.15 -9.22
N ILE A 141 1.54 0.87 -9.39
CA ILE A 141 0.65 0.42 -8.32
C ILE A 141 -0.01 -0.90 -8.70
N ILE A 142 0.04 -1.88 -7.81
CA ILE A 142 -0.57 -3.20 -8.00
C ILE A 142 -1.34 -3.61 -6.76
N LEU A 143 -2.37 -4.43 -6.97
CA LEU A 143 -2.99 -5.22 -5.93
C LEU A 143 -2.27 -6.56 -5.88
N ASP A 144 -1.66 -6.87 -4.73
CA ASP A 144 -0.91 -8.10 -4.49
C ASP A 144 -1.59 -8.94 -3.41
N ILE A 145 -1.35 -10.25 -3.44
CA ILE A 145 -1.79 -11.19 -2.41
C ILE A 145 -0.54 -11.73 -1.71
N SER A 146 -0.40 -11.43 -0.42
CA SER A 146 0.77 -11.84 0.34
C SER A 146 0.92 -13.36 0.37
N LYS A 147 2.08 -13.83 -0.12
CA LYS A 147 2.49 -15.24 -0.07
C LYS A 147 2.59 -15.68 1.38
N GLY A 148 1.66 -16.55 1.82
CA GLY A 148 1.69 -17.21 3.13
C GLY A 148 0.43 -17.07 3.97
N ASN A 149 -0.29 -15.94 3.89
CA ASN A 149 -1.54 -15.74 4.63
C ASN A 149 -2.70 -15.28 3.73
N GLY A 150 -2.48 -15.09 2.43
CA GLY A 150 -3.53 -14.79 1.46
C GLY A 150 -4.22 -13.45 1.67
N LYS A 151 -3.54 -12.49 2.31
CA LYS A 151 -4.08 -11.15 2.55
C LYS A 151 -3.85 -10.24 1.35
N TYR A 152 -4.84 -9.40 1.03
CA TYR A 152 -4.68 -8.40 -0.01
C TYR A 152 -3.89 -7.19 0.48
N GLY A 153 -2.97 -6.71 -0.36
CA GLY A 153 -2.23 -5.49 -0.14
C GLY A 153 -2.07 -4.67 -1.40
N ILE A 154 -1.99 -3.34 -1.25
CA ILE A 154 -1.55 -2.47 -2.35
C ILE A 154 -0.05 -2.30 -2.25
N VAL A 155 0.65 -2.47 -3.36
CA VAL A 155 2.08 -2.21 -3.47
C VAL A 155 2.28 -1.07 -4.46
N VAL A 156 2.91 0.00 -4.00
CA VAL A 156 3.34 1.15 -4.81
C VAL A 156 4.86 1.12 -4.90
N THR A 157 5.38 1.28 -6.11
CA THR A 157 6.82 1.39 -6.38
C THR A 157 7.10 2.55 -7.32
N MET A 158 8.09 3.37 -6.98
CA MET A 158 8.54 4.49 -7.83
C MET A 158 10.06 4.60 -7.78
N GLU A 159 10.68 4.67 -8.95
CA GLU A 159 12.09 5.01 -9.11
C GLU A 159 12.27 6.54 -9.06
N PHE A 160 13.31 6.97 -8.36
CA PHE A 160 13.75 8.37 -8.27
C PHE A 160 15.16 8.48 -8.89
N PRO A 161 15.25 8.71 -10.21
CA PRO A 161 16.53 8.79 -10.90
C PRO A 161 17.45 9.84 -10.26
N GLY A 162 18.70 9.45 -9.99
CA GLY A 162 19.70 10.33 -9.39
C GLY A 162 19.55 10.58 -7.88
N ILE A 163 18.46 10.13 -7.25
CA ILE A 163 18.24 10.26 -5.80
C ILE A 163 18.43 8.89 -5.15
N LYS A 164 19.42 8.76 -4.27
CA LYS A 164 19.59 7.53 -3.48
C LYS A 164 18.48 7.46 -2.43
N VAL A 165 17.46 6.66 -2.69
CA VAL A 165 16.34 6.42 -1.77
C VAL A 165 16.79 5.67 -0.52
N GLY A 166 17.72 4.73 -0.67
CA GLY A 166 18.23 3.99 0.47
C GLY A 166 19.30 2.97 0.12
N GLU A 167 19.45 1.99 1.00
CA GLU A 167 20.36 0.86 0.84
C GLU A 167 19.69 -0.42 1.34
N LYS A 168 19.95 -1.52 0.62
CA LYS A 168 19.76 -2.87 1.12
C LYS A 168 21.10 -3.45 1.54
N ILE A 169 21.10 -4.18 2.64
CA ILE A 169 22.25 -4.93 3.13
C ILE A 169 21.85 -6.38 3.33
N THR A 170 22.64 -7.31 2.79
CA THR A 170 22.38 -8.76 2.84
C THR A 170 23.35 -9.45 3.79
N ARG A 171 22.86 -10.36 4.64
CA ARG A 171 23.71 -11.14 5.57
C ARG A 171 24.62 -12.16 4.87
N ALA A 172 24.25 -12.59 3.66
CA ALA A 172 24.89 -13.70 2.96
C ALA A 172 26.28 -13.38 2.40
N GLU A 173 26.79 -12.15 2.53
CA GLU A 173 28.08 -11.77 1.98
C GLU A 173 29.15 -11.57 3.07
N PRO A 174 30.39 -12.09 2.90
CA PRO A 174 31.48 -11.95 3.87
C PRO A 174 31.85 -10.49 4.18
N LYS A 175 31.32 -9.52 3.42
CA LYS A 175 31.59 -8.09 3.55
C LYS A 175 30.38 -7.22 3.91
N TYR A 176 29.18 -7.78 4.14
CA TYR A 176 27.96 -7.00 4.38
C TYR A 176 27.78 -5.90 3.31
N THR A 177 27.68 -6.32 2.06
CA THR A 177 27.61 -5.40 0.92
C THR A 177 26.36 -4.55 0.98
N ARG A 178 26.56 -3.25 0.74
CA ARG A 178 25.49 -2.26 0.65
C ARG A 178 25.12 -2.10 -0.81
N HIS A 179 23.88 -2.38 -1.14
CA HIS A 179 23.32 -2.16 -2.47
C HIS A 179 22.49 -0.88 -2.40
N PRO A 180 22.95 0.24 -2.98
CA PRO A 180 22.14 1.44 -3.06
C PRO A 180 20.88 1.15 -3.87
N THR A 181 19.79 1.83 -3.53
CA THR A 181 18.54 1.74 -4.27
C THR A 181 17.98 3.13 -4.49
N HIS A 182 17.41 3.30 -5.68
CA HIS A 182 16.74 4.50 -6.15
C HIS A 182 15.21 4.35 -6.13
N THR A 183 14.70 3.23 -5.61
CA THR A 183 13.29 2.90 -5.68
C THR A 183 12.66 2.95 -4.29
N LEU A 184 11.58 3.71 -4.17
CA LEU A 184 10.73 3.71 -2.99
C LEU A 184 9.61 2.69 -3.15
N LYS A 185 9.37 1.89 -2.11
CA LYS A 185 8.24 0.97 -2.01
C LYS A 185 7.36 1.33 -0.82
N ILE A 186 6.08 1.46 -1.09
CA ILE A 186 5.05 1.69 -0.08
C ILE A 186 4.06 0.53 -0.16
N THR A 187 3.72 -0.06 0.99
CA THR A 187 2.72 -1.12 1.04
C THR A 187 1.58 -0.75 1.97
N PHE A 188 0.37 -1.16 1.59
CA PHE A 188 -0.86 -0.94 2.33
C PHE A 188 -1.52 -2.30 2.59
N ASP A 189 -2.00 -2.53 3.81
CA ASP A 189 -2.89 -3.66 4.13
C ASP A 189 -4.32 -3.21 3.82
N VAL A 190 -4.94 -3.85 2.83
CA VAL A 190 -6.29 -3.53 2.34
C VAL A 190 -7.18 -4.78 2.32
N ASP A 191 -6.82 -5.82 3.09
CA ASP A 191 -7.47 -7.12 3.05
C ASP A 191 -8.99 -7.03 3.25
N MET A 192 -9.40 -6.25 4.25
CA MET A 192 -10.82 -6.04 4.57
C MET A 192 -11.56 -5.26 3.47
N ILE A 193 -10.92 -4.23 2.90
CA ILE A 193 -11.50 -3.44 1.80
C ILE A 193 -11.80 -4.37 0.62
N VAL A 194 -10.79 -5.13 0.18
CA VAL A 194 -10.93 -5.99 -1.00
C VAL A 194 -11.95 -7.10 -0.75
N LYS A 195 -11.91 -7.76 0.42
CA LYS A 195 -12.91 -8.79 0.76
C LYS A 195 -14.33 -8.25 0.76
N ASN A 196 -14.55 -7.05 1.30
CA ASN A 196 -15.86 -6.41 1.28
C ASN A 196 -16.31 -6.08 -0.14
N MET A 197 -15.41 -5.57 -0.98
CA MET A 197 -15.73 -5.25 -2.38
C MET A 197 -16.13 -6.49 -3.17
N LEU A 198 -15.38 -7.60 -2.99
CA LEU A 198 -15.66 -8.87 -3.64
C LEU A 198 -16.95 -9.54 -3.14
N ALA A 199 -17.23 -9.46 -1.84
CA ALA A 199 -18.41 -10.08 -1.24
C ALA A 199 -19.70 -9.34 -1.59
N ASN A 200 -19.65 -8.01 -1.62
CA ASN A 200 -20.84 -7.16 -1.76
C ASN A 200 -21.01 -6.59 -3.18
N ASN A 201 -20.11 -6.91 -4.10
CA ASN A 201 -20.10 -6.40 -5.47
C ASN A 201 -20.18 -4.85 -5.53
N THR A 202 -19.50 -4.17 -4.61
CA THR A 202 -19.46 -2.71 -4.52
C THR A 202 -18.02 -2.23 -4.37
N LYS A 203 -17.72 -1.01 -4.80
CA LYS A 203 -16.42 -0.35 -4.56
C LYS A 203 -16.41 0.48 -3.27
N ASN A 204 -17.47 0.42 -2.48
CA ASN A 204 -17.58 1.21 -1.25
C ASN A 204 -16.71 0.62 -0.13
N TRP A 205 -16.10 1.51 0.64
CA TRP A 205 -15.26 1.19 1.80
C TRP A 205 -15.28 2.39 2.77
N ASP A 206 -14.95 2.16 4.04
CA ASP A 206 -14.90 3.26 5.01
C ASP A 206 -13.55 3.98 4.92
N GLU A 207 -13.55 5.07 4.16
CA GLU A 207 -12.39 5.96 3.96
C GLU A 207 -11.76 6.48 5.25
N LYS A 208 -12.47 6.45 6.39
CA LYS A 208 -11.93 6.95 7.66
C LYS A 208 -11.17 5.89 8.44
N LYS A 209 -11.41 4.59 8.24
CA LYS A 209 -10.84 3.55 9.11
C LYS A 209 -10.35 2.29 8.41
N ASP A 210 -10.84 2.02 7.20
CA ASP A 210 -10.52 0.77 6.53
C ASP A 210 -9.12 0.86 5.90
N GLY A 211 -8.35 -0.22 6.02
CA GLY A 211 -6.99 -0.30 5.52
C GLY A 211 -5.99 0.56 6.31
N LYS A 212 -4.70 0.27 6.12
CA LYS A 212 -3.60 0.97 6.79
C LYS A 212 -2.29 0.84 6.03
N ILE A 213 -1.39 1.80 6.22
CA ILE A 213 -0.01 1.65 5.73
C ILE A 213 0.68 0.53 6.49
N SER A 214 1.29 -0.38 5.75
CA SER A 214 2.07 -1.46 6.32
C SER A 214 3.54 -1.07 6.42
N THR A 215 4.08 -0.44 5.38
CA THR A 215 5.53 -0.23 5.25
C THR A 215 5.84 0.92 4.27
N LEU A 216 6.88 1.72 4.57
CA LEU A 216 7.56 2.61 3.62
C LEU A 216 9.06 2.34 3.67
N CYS A 217 9.61 1.72 2.63
CA CYS A 217 10.99 1.27 2.61
C CYS A 217 11.62 1.43 1.23
N PRO A 218 12.96 1.39 1.14
CA PRO A 218 13.61 1.16 -0.12
C PRO A 218 13.17 -0.19 -0.73
N ALA A 219 13.00 -0.24 -2.05
CA ALA A 219 12.73 -1.45 -2.79
C ALA A 219 14.01 -1.98 -3.44
N ASP A 220 14.06 -3.29 -3.67
CA ASP A 220 14.94 -3.82 -4.71
C ASP A 220 14.21 -3.74 -6.04
N GLU A 221 14.97 -3.53 -7.12
CA GLU A 221 14.51 -3.77 -8.49
C GLU A 221 13.99 -5.20 -8.68
#